data_AF-A0A916T0D4-F1
#
_entry.id   AF-A0A916T0D4-F1
#
_cell.length_a   1.000
_cell.length_b   1.000
_cell.length_c   1.000
_cell.angle_alpha   90.00
_cell.angle_beta   90.00
_cell.angle_gamma   90.00
#
_symmetry.space_group_name_H-M   'P 1'
#
loop_
_entity.id
_entity.type
_entity.pdbx_description
1 polymer ?
#
loop_
_entity_poly.entity_id
_entity_poly.type
_entity_poly.pdbx_seq_one_letter_code
_entity_poly.pdbx_strand_id
1 'polypeptide(L)'
;MFHTYMLRCSDGSYYIGHTDALDRRIAQHNAGEIAGYTQRRRPVSLVWAQAFPSRLEALEAERQLKGWSRAKKEALIAGDWAAVRTLASRAVLRDAASPGSAAPQDERPDLQCPVRPEEGLSEGEGPSRRTKMTPTPPPAIILVRPQLGENIGKAARAMLNFGLTEMRLVAPRDGWPNPAAGPAASGADIVLERARVFDSVADAVADCAHVYATTVRKRGVTKPVVTPEEAARAVHSGPGRSAILFGPERSGLETDDVALARTIVTVPINPEFGSLNLAQAVILVAYEWSKHVAGDALAQPPETELPPPAPQGELDGMIAQLDAMLEQANFFFPPDRTPATRRTLRTLLTKPGWSTQEVRTLRGVLSALDGAKARRG
;
A
#
# COMPACT_ATOMS: atom_id res chain seq x y z
N MET A 1 7.03 28.49 21.08
CA MET A 1 6.75 28.08 19.68
C MET A 1 8.00 27.41 19.13
N PHE A 2 7.84 26.38 18.31
CA PHE A 2 8.97 25.70 17.67
C PHE A 2 9.17 26.26 16.27
N HIS A 3 10.40 26.34 15.80
CA HIS A 3 10.73 26.93 14.52
C HIS A 3 11.56 25.96 13.70
N THR A 4 11.24 25.84 12.41
CA THR A 4 12.14 25.28 11.41
C THR A 4 12.74 26.45 10.65
N TYR A 5 14.06 26.46 10.47
CA TYR A 5 14.77 27.58 9.85
C TYR A 5 15.79 27.08 8.83
N MET A 6 16.09 27.96 7.87
CA MET A 6 17.10 27.75 6.85
C MET A 6 18.11 28.90 6.90
N LEU A 7 19.39 28.54 6.94
CA LEU A 7 20.51 29.46 6.92
C LEU A 7 21.25 29.35 5.59
N ARG A 8 21.71 30.47 5.05
CA ARG A 8 22.68 30.52 3.97
C ARG A 8 24.07 30.72 4.55
N CYS A 9 24.95 29.76 4.27
CA CYS A 9 26.36 29.76 4.66
C CYS A 9 27.22 30.62 3.71
N SER A 10 28.44 30.95 4.14
CA SER A 10 29.37 31.78 3.36
C SER A 10 29.82 31.15 2.04
N ASP A 11 29.80 29.81 1.94
CA ASP A 11 30.05 29.04 0.72
C ASP A 11 28.82 28.94 -0.21
N GLY A 12 27.73 29.62 0.14
CA GLY A 12 26.47 29.56 -0.60
C GLY A 12 25.69 28.26 -0.42
N SER A 13 26.08 27.38 0.51
CA SER A 13 25.29 26.20 0.90
C SER A 13 24.16 26.56 1.86
N TYR A 14 23.17 25.66 1.97
CA TYR A 14 22.02 25.83 2.85
C TYR A 14 22.07 24.85 4.02
N TYR A 15 21.97 25.37 5.24
CA TYR A 15 21.80 24.59 6.45
C TYR A 15 20.35 24.69 6.93
N ILE A 16 19.77 23.58 7.38
CA ILE A 16 18.39 23.51 7.84
C ILE A 16 18.37 22.83 9.21
N GLY A 17 17.65 23.43 10.15
CA GLY A 17 17.46 22.88 11.48
C GLY A 17 16.14 23.34 12.10
N HIS A 18 15.83 22.79 13.27
CA HIS A 18 14.75 23.26 14.12
C HIS A 18 15.26 23.75 15.48
N THR A 19 14.51 24.62 16.13
CA THR A 19 14.80 25.14 17.47
C THR A 19 13.54 25.71 18.13
N ASP A 20 13.54 25.80 19.44
CA ASP A 20 12.55 26.52 20.26
C ASP A 20 12.90 28.01 20.44
N ALA A 21 14.15 28.42 20.20
CA ALA A 21 14.64 29.79 20.35
C ALA A 21 15.47 30.23 19.14
N LEU A 22 14.79 30.73 18.10
CA LEU A 22 15.37 31.04 16.79
C LEU A 22 16.52 32.05 16.86
N ASP A 23 16.30 33.21 17.48
CA ASP A 23 17.28 34.29 17.53
C ASP A 23 18.57 33.88 18.26
N ARG A 24 18.39 33.23 19.43
CA ARG A 24 19.50 32.65 20.19
C ARG A 24 20.26 31.63 19.35
N ARG A 25 19.56 30.76 18.61
CA ARG A 25 20.20 29.72 17.80
C ARG A 25 21.02 30.29 16.64
N ILE A 26 20.55 31.37 16.01
CA ILE A 26 21.28 32.06 14.93
C ILE A 26 22.54 32.72 15.50
N ALA A 27 22.45 33.38 16.66
CA ALA A 27 23.60 33.96 17.34
C ALA A 27 24.66 32.91 17.66
N GLN A 28 24.25 31.74 18.18
CA GLN A 28 25.15 30.60 18.46
C GLN A 28 25.87 30.09 17.21
N HIS A 29 25.18 30.00 16.06
CA HIS A 29 25.81 29.60 14.80
C HIS A 29 26.86 30.61 14.33
N ASN A 30 26.63 31.92 14.49
CA ASN A 30 27.60 32.96 14.10
C ASN A 30 28.76 33.08 15.09
N ALA A 31 28.52 32.92 16.39
CA ALA A 31 29.57 32.86 17.41
C ALA A 31 30.46 31.60 17.27
N GLY A 32 29.97 30.55 16.60
CA GLY A 32 30.69 29.29 16.42
C GLY A 32 30.68 28.38 17.65
N GLU A 33 29.73 28.62 18.56
CA GLU A 33 29.51 27.82 19.76
C GLU A 33 29.01 26.40 19.43
N ILE A 34 28.43 26.22 18.23
CA ILE A 34 27.97 24.93 17.74
C ILE A 34 29.06 24.28 16.90
N ALA A 35 29.72 23.26 17.47
CA ALA A 35 30.67 22.43 16.74
C ALA A 35 29.95 21.68 15.60
N GLY A 36 30.47 21.76 14.37
CA GLY A 36 29.93 21.02 13.22
C GLY A 36 29.81 21.82 11.91
N TYR A 37 28.84 21.44 11.08
CA TYR A 37 28.70 21.84 9.68
C TYR A 37 28.81 23.35 9.42
N THR A 38 28.16 24.16 10.25
CA THR A 38 28.14 25.63 10.11
C THR A 38 29.40 26.31 10.64
N GLN A 39 30.18 25.67 11.52
CA GLN A 39 31.30 26.28 12.24
C GLN A 39 32.42 26.77 11.31
N ARG A 40 32.67 26.03 10.23
CA ARG A 40 33.67 26.36 9.19
C ARG A 40 33.12 27.24 8.06
N ARG A 41 31.82 27.56 8.08
CA ARG A 41 31.08 28.20 6.97
C ARG A 41 30.32 29.45 7.40
N ARG A 42 30.92 30.15 8.36
CA ARG A 42 30.47 31.45 8.89
C ARG A 42 31.00 32.60 8.00
N PRO A 43 30.35 33.77 7.99
CA PRO A 43 29.08 34.08 8.66
C PRO A 43 27.90 33.36 8.00
N VAL A 44 26.86 33.09 8.79
CA VAL A 44 25.60 32.51 8.32
C VAL A 44 24.47 33.52 8.43
N SER A 45 23.58 33.54 7.45
CA SER A 45 22.42 34.44 7.40
C SER A 45 21.12 33.64 7.41
N LEU A 46 20.12 34.10 8.18
CA LEU A 46 18.78 33.52 8.14
C LEU A 46 18.10 33.91 6.83
N VAL A 47 17.68 32.91 6.05
CA VAL A 47 17.01 33.13 4.76
C VAL A 47 15.55 32.70 4.76
N TRP A 48 15.14 31.83 5.70
CA TRP A 48 13.75 31.41 5.84
C TRP A 48 13.50 30.85 7.24
N ALA A 49 12.31 31.07 7.79
CA ALA A 49 11.85 30.44 9.03
C ALA A 49 10.32 30.28 9.04
N GLN A 50 9.84 29.22 9.68
CA GLN A 50 8.42 28.98 9.93
C GLN A 50 8.20 28.51 11.36
N ALA A 51 7.16 29.05 12.01
CA ALA A 51 6.76 28.68 13.36
C ALA A 51 5.72 27.55 13.34
N PHE A 52 5.83 26.63 14.30
CA PHE A 52 4.99 25.47 14.50
C PHE A 52 4.52 25.38 15.97
N PRO A 53 3.29 24.88 16.20
CA PRO A 53 2.74 24.70 17.55
C PRO A 53 3.41 23.56 18.31
N SER A 54 3.92 22.53 17.63
CA SER A 54 4.56 21.36 18.25
C SER A 54 5.99 21.13 17.75
N ARG A 55 6.83 20.51 18.60
CA ARG A 55 8.21 20.15 18.25
C ARG A 55 8.27 19.09 17.16
N LEU A 56 7.29 18.18 17.16
CA LEU A 56 7.18 17.11 16.19
C LEU A 56 6.96 17.67 14.77
N GLU A 57 6.05 18.63 14.61
CA GLU A 57 5.80 19.30 13.32
C GLU A 57 7.04 20.03 12.80
N ALA A 58 7.77 20.74 13.67
CA ALA A 58 9.01 21.41 13.28
C ALA A 58 10.10 20.40 12.83
N LEU A 59 10.16 19.22 13.47
CA LEU A 59 11.09 18.15 13.10
C LEU A 59 10.71 17.50 11.76
N GLU A 60 9.42 17.28 11.51
CA GLU A 60 8.92 16.76 10.23
C GLU A 60 9.19 17.73 9.08
N ALA A 61 8.92 19.02 9.29
CA ALA A 61 9.25 20.07 8.34
C ALA A 61 10.77 20.15 8.05
N GLU A 62 11.62 20.01 9.08
CA GLU A 62 13.07 19.94 8.90
C GLU A 62 13.47 18.75 8.00
N ARG A 63 12.94 17.56 8.30
CA ARG A 63 13.21 16.33 7.53
C ARG A 63 12.82 16.49 6.07
N GLN A 64 11.64 17.07 5.81
CA GLN A 64 11.15 17.31 4.47
C GLN A 64 12.05 18.30 3.70
N LEU A 65 12.37 19.44 4.31
CA LEU A 65 13.19 20.48 3.67
C LEU A 65 14.63 20.03 3.40
N LYS A 66 15.22 19.19 4.27
CA LYS A 66 16.56 18.63 4.03
C LYS A 66 16.64 17.88 2.71
N GLY A 67 15.61 17.11 2.36
CA GLY A 67 15.52 16.35 1.11
C GLY A 67 15.23 17.15 -0.16
N TRP A 68 14.98 18.47 -0.06
CA TRP A 68 14.66 19.28 -1.24
C TRP A 68 15.90 19.64 -2.07
N SER A 69 15.70 19.73 -3.39
CA SER A 69 16.71 20.25 -4.31
C SER A 69 17.02 21.73 -4.01
N ARG A 70 18.21 22.19 -4.39
CA ARG A 70 18.64 23.59 -4.20
C ARG A 70 17.66 24.57 -4.82
N ALA A 71 17.23 24.31 -6.06
CA ALA A 71 16.26 25.16 -6.77
C ALA A 71 14.93 25.27 -6.02
N LYS A 72 14.47 24.18 -5.39
CA LYS A 72 13.22 24.17 -4.63
C LYS A 72 13.35 24.94 -3.30
N LYS A 73 14.52 24.89 -2.66
CA LYS A 73 14.85 25.70 -1.47
C LYS A 73 14.92 27.18 -1.80
N GLU A 74 15.55 27.55 -2.93
CA GLU A 74 15.61 28.93 -3.40
C GLU A 74 14.23 29.49 -3.76
N ALA A 75 13.36 28.69 -4.40
CA ALA A 75 11.98 29.08 -4.66
C ALA A 75 11.18 29.30 -3.36
N LEU A 76 11.41 28.47 -2.33
CA LEU A 76 10.79 28.65 -1.01
C LEU A 76 11.25 29.95 -0.32
N ILE A 77 12.56 30.24 -0.37
CA ILE A 77 13.14 31.48 0.18
C ILE A 77 12.55 32.71 -0.53
N ALA A 78 12.34 32.64 -1.84
CA ALA A 78 11.75 33.72 -2.63
C ALA A 78 10.24 33.89 -2.45
N GLY A 79 9.57 32.98 -1.73
CA GLY A 79 8.10 32.96 -1.60
C GLY A 79 7.38 32.58 -2.91
N ASP A 80 8.09 32.06 -3.91
CA ASP A 80 7.54 31.66 -5.20
C ASP A 80 6.97 30.23 -5.13
N TRP A 81 5.75 30.15 -4.62
CA TRP A 81 5.02 28.89 -4.50
C TRP A 81 4.67 28.25 -5.85
N ALA A 82 4.66 28.99 -6.97
CA ALA A 82 4.45 28.42 -8.29
C ALA A 82 5.70 27.63 -8.76
N ALA A 83 6.89 28.21 -8.54
CA ALA A 83 8.16 27.53 -8.81
C ALA A 83 8.38 26.32 -7.90
N VAL A 84 8.06 26.41 -6.59
CA VAL A 84 8.16 25.26 -5.66
C VAL A 84 7.33 24.07 -6.13
N ARG A 85 6.11 24.33 -6.66
CA ARG A 85 5.21 23.30 -7.21
C ARG A 85 5.77 22.65 -8.47
N THR A 86 6.24 23.47 -9.41
CA THR A 86 6.81 22.98 -10.68
C THR A 86 8.09 22.16 -10.47
N LEU A 87 8.89 22.52 -9.48
CA LEU A 87 10.12 21.78 -9.14
C LEU A 87 9.84 20.50 -8.34
N ALA A 88 8.70 20.41 -7.66
CA ALA A 88 8.26 19.18 -7.01
C ALA A 88 7.80 18.12 -8.03
N SER A 89 7.12 18.53 -9.11
CA SER A 89 6.67 17.62 -10.17
C SER A 89 7.81 17.15 -11.08
N ARG A 90 8.80 18.01 -11.38
CA ARG A 90 9.96 17.64 -12.22
C ARG A 90 10.94 16.68 -11.55
N ALA A 91 10.99 16.60 -10.21
CA ALA A 91 11.82 15.61 -9.51
C ALA A 91 11.31 14.18 -9.75
N VAL A 92 9.98 14.00 -9.88
CA VAL A 92 9.33 12.71 -10.19
C VAL A 92 9.72 12.20 -11.59
N LEU A 93 10.05 13.11 -12.53
CA LEU A 93 10.44 12.76 -13.89
C LEU A 93 11.93 12.39 -14.04
N ARG A 94 12.80 12.72 -13.08
CA ARG A 94 14.24 12.39 -13.15
C ARG A 94 14.59 11.01 -12.61
N ASP A 95 13.79 10.44 -11.70
CA ASP A 95 13.97 9.05 -11.25
C ASP A 95 13.49 8.01 -12.29
N ALA A 96 12.85 8.44 -13.38
CA ALA A 96 12.37 7.58 -14.46
C ALA A 96 13.33 7.49 -15.66
N ALA A 97 14.45 8.21 -15.67
CA ALA A 97 15.37 8.24 -16.82
C ALA A 97 16.84 8.12 -16.40
N SER A 98 17.29 6.87 -16.25
CA SER A 98 18.69 6.49 -16.46
C SER A 98 18.79 5.66 -17.75
N PRO A 99 19.53 6.09 -18.78
CA PRO A 99 19.75 5.29 -19.98
C PRO A 99 20.96 4.36 -19.78
N GLY A 100 20.70 3.05 -19.79
CA GLY A 100 21.72 2.02 -19.97
C GLY A 100 22.17 1.98 -21.44
N SER A 101 23.48 2.03 -21.63
CA SER A 101 24.23 1.96 -22.88
C SER A 101 23.97 0.68 -23.70
N ALA A 102 24.05 0.86 -25.03
CA ALA A 102 24.02 -0.09 -26.16
C ALA A 102 24.96 -1.32 -26.00
N ALA A 103 24.87 -2.42 -26.77
CA ALA A 103 24.70 -2.57 -28.22
C ALA A 103 24.43 -4.07 -28.63
N PRO A 104 24.59 -4.55 -29.90
CA PRO A 104 23.50 -4.80 -30.86
C PRO A 104 23.50 -6.21 -31.53
N GLN A 105 22.51 -6.54 -32.37
CA GLN A 105 22.62 -7.15 -33.72
C GLN A 105 21.27 -7.69 -34.28
N ASP A 106 20.81 -7.09 -35.40
CA ASP A 106 20.38 -7.66 -36.71
C ASP A 106 20.35 -9.21 -36.87
N GLU A 107 19.49 -9.93 -37.63
CA GLU A 107 18.69 -9.71 -38.86
C GLU A 107 17.42 -10.64 -38.91
N ARG A 108 16.55 -10.43 -39.92
CA ARG A 108 15.23 -11.07 -40.23
C ARG A 108 15.34 -12.47 -40.91
N PRO A 109 14.30 -13.11 -41.55
CA PRO A 109 12.82 -13.05 -41.48
C PRO A 109 12.09 -14.43 -41.43
N ASP A 110 10.77 -14.39 -41.18
CA ASP A 110 9.66 -15.22 -41.69
C ASP A 110 9.82 -16.72 -41.98
N LEU A 111 9.04 -17.55 -41.27
CA LEU A 111 8.47 -18.79 -41.81
C LEU A 111 7.05 -19.01 -41.27
N GLN A 112 6.13 -19.18 -42.20
CA GLN A 112 4.68 -19.29 -42.03
C GLN A 112 4.23 -20.75 -42.17
N CYS A 113 3.16 -21.08 -41.42
CA CYS A 113 2.14 -22.13 -41.67
C CYS A 113 2.53 -23.62 -41.49
N PRO A 114 1.55 -24.55 -41.34
CA PRO A 114 0.09 -24.38 -41.41
C PRO A 114 -0.74 -25.00 -40.26
N VAL A 115 -1.97 -24.47 -40.19
CA VAL A 115 -3.16 -25.00 -39.52
C VAL A 115 -3.50 -26.41 -40.03
N ARG A 116 -3.98 -27.29 -39.14
CA ARG A 116 -4.66 -28.55 -39.51
C ARG A 116 -6.06 -28.62 -38.89
N PRO A 117 -6.99 -29.34 -39.55
CA PRO A 117 -8.42 -29.07 -39.50
C PRO A 117 -9.14 -29.82 -38.38
N GLU A 118 -10.28 -29.25 -37.98
CA GLU A 118 -11.27 -29.85 -37.10
C GLU A 118 -12.00 -31.01 -37.78
N GLU A 119 -12.17 -32.11 -37.05
CA GLU A 119 -13.22 -33.10 -37.28
C GLU A 119 -13.95 -33.32 -35.95
N GLY A 120 -15.26 -33.10 -35.97
CA GLY A 120 -16.12 -33.09 -34.79
C GLY A 120 -16.65 -34.47 -34.39
N LEU A 121 -17.17 -34.55 -33.16
CA LEU A 121 -18.10 -35.58 -32.71
C LEU A 121 -19.08 -35.01 -31.65
N SER A 122 -20.35 -35.33 -31.90
CA SER A 122 -21.62 -35.24 -31.17
C SER A 122 -21.70 -34.94 -29.66
N GLU A 123 -22.67 -34.08 -29.36
CA GLU A 123 -23.74 -34.16 -28.33
C GLU A 123 -23.41 -34.56 -26.87
N GLY A 124 -23.67 -33.61 -25.95
CA GLY A 124 -23.79 -33.87 -24.52
C GLY A 124 -24.18 -32.60 -23.74
N GLU A 125 -25.42 -32.59 -23.24
CA GLU A 125 -25.97 -31.81 -22.11
C GLU A 125 -25.40 -30.42 -21.80
N GLY A 126 -26.22 -29.39 -22.04
CA GLY A 126 -25.89 -27.99 -21.76
C GLY A 126 -25.63 -27.72 -20.27
N PRO A 127 -24.54 -27.02 -19.90
CA PRO A 127 -24.34 -26.58 -18.54
C PRO A 127 -25.32 -25.46 -18.22
N SER A 128 -25.95 -25.59 -17.05
CA SER A 128 -26.74 -24.55 -16.37
C SER A 128 -26.18 -23.16 -16.66
N ARG A 129 -27.02 -22.29 -17.24
CA ARG A 129 -26.70 -20.88 -17.48
C ARG A 129 -26.28 -20.27 -16.15
N ARG A 130 -24.96 -20.22 -15.90
CA ARG A 130 -24.40 -19.28 -14.93
C ARG A 130 -24.82 -17.91 -15.44
N THR A 131 -25.85 -17.35 -14.84
CA THR A 131 -26.22 -15.95 -14.99
C THR A 131 -24.93 -15.17 -14.82
N LYS A 132 -24.45 -14.51 -15.89
CA LYS A 132 -23.31 -13.59 -15.79
C LYS A 132 -23.73 -12.55 -14.75
N MET A 133 -23.26 -12.69 -13.51
CA MET A 133 -23.46 -11.69 -12.49
C MET A 133 -22.82 -10.42 -13.03
N THR A 134 -23.64 -9.43 -13.36
CA THR A 134 -23.15 -8.09 -13.64
C THR A 134 -22.37 -7.64 -12.40
N PRO A 135 -21.10 -7.24 -12.55
CA PRO A 135 -20.29 -6.85 -11.40
C PRO A 135 -20.97 -5.68 -10.68
N THR A 136 -21.15 -5.82 -9.37
CA THR A 136 -21.70 -4.76 -8.52
C THR A 136 -20.79 -3.53 -8.64
N PRO A 137 -21.34 -2.33 -8.88
CA PRO A 137 -20.52 -1.13 -9.01
C PRO A 137 -19.78 -0.83 -7.69
N PRO A 138 -18.55 -0.29 -7.74
CA PRO A 138 -17.84 0.17 -6.56
C PRO A 138 -18.66 1.17 -5.73
N PRO A 139 -18.45 1.24 -4.40
CA PRO A 139 -19.17 2.15 -3.54
C PRO A 139 -18.77 3.61 -3.82
N ALA A 140 -19.75 4.52 -3.69
CA ALA A 140 -19.48 5.95 -3.62
C ALA A 140 -18.91 6.31 -2.24
N ILE A 141 -17.78 7.03 -2.23
CA ILE A 141 -17.16 7.55 -1.00
C ILE A 141 -17.65 8.97 -0.78
N ILE A 142 -18.37 9.19 0.32
CA ILE A 142 -19.04 10.46 0.61
C ILE A 142 -18.38 11.13 1.80
N LEU A 143 -17.76 12.29 1.57
CA LEU A 143 -17.19 13.12 2.63
C LEU A 143 -18.21 14.17 3.03
N VAL A 144 -18.75 14.05 4.25
CA VAL A 144 -19.76 14.93 4.81
C VAL A 144 -19.09 16.06 5.58
N ARG A 145 -19.33 17.29 5.13
CA ARG A 145 -18.83 18.55 5.70
C ARG A 145 -17.30 18.52 6.00
N PRO A 146 -16.44 18.03 5.08
CA PRO A 146 -15.00 17.96 5.30
C PRO A 146 -14.43 19.35 5.57
N GLN A 147 -13.49 19.44 6.52
CA GLN A 147 -13.01 20.73 7.01
C GLN A 147 -11.82 21.26 6.22
N LEU A 148 -10.93 20.38 5.73
CA LEU A 148 -9.69 20.78 5.07
C LEU A 148 -9.58 20.15 3.68
N GLY A 149 -9.28 20.97 2.67
CA GLY A 149 -9.01 20.52 1.31
C GLY A 149 -7.90 19.46 1.24
N GLU A 150 -6.87 19.58 2.09
CA GLU A 150 -5.82 18.56 2.19
C GLU A 150 -6.35 17.17 2.56
N ASN A 151 -7.34 17.09 3.44
CA ASN A 151 -7.90 15.79 3.85
C ASN A 151 -8.78 15.20 2.74
N ILE A 152 -9.44 16.04 1.95
CA ILE A 152 -10.12 15.61 0.72
C ILE A 152 -9.10 15.01 -0.26
N GLY A 153 -7.96 15.68 -0.46
CA GLY A 153 -6.87 15.17 -1.30
C GLY A 153 -6.29 13.85 -0.77
N LYS A 154 -5.98 13.76 0.52
CA LYS A 154 -5.48 12.52 1.15
C LYS A 154 -6.50 11.39 1.05
N ALA A 155 -7.80 11.66 1.18
CA ALA A 155 -8.86 10.69 0.98
C ALA A 155 -8.95 10.22 -0.49
N ALA A 156 -8.85 11.14 -1.45
CA ALA A 156 -8.81 10.80 -2.88
C ALA A 156 -7.62 9.89 -3.22
N ARG A 157 -6.43 10.19 -2.67
CA ARG A 157 -5.26 9.31 -2.77
C ARG A 157 -5.53 7.93 -2.20
N ALA A 158 -6.10 7.87 -1.00
CA ALA A 158 -6.46 6.61 -0.36
C ALA A 158 -7.45 5.78 -1.19
N MET A 159 -8.45 6.44 -1.79
CA MET A 159 -9.40 5.79 -2.70
C MET A 159 -8.72 5.18 -3.92
N LEU A 160 -7.89 5.97 -4.61
CA LEU A 160 -7.27 5.52 -5.86
C LEU A 160 -6.27 4.38 -5.65
N ASN A 161 -5.55 4.36 -4.52
CA ASN A 161 -4.67 3.25 -4.14
C ASN A 161 -5.38 1.89 -4.16
N PHE A 162 -6.70 1.89 -3.97
CA PHE A 162 -7.53 0.70 -3.89
C PHE A 162 -8.59 0.63 -5.00
N GLY A 163 -8.43 1.40 -6.09
CA GLY A 163 -9.31 1.32 -7.26
C GLY A 163 -10.66 2.06 -7.12
N LEU A 164 -10.89 2.80 -6.04
CA LEU A 164 -12.10 3.61 -5.88
C LEU A 164 -11.92 4.98 -6.53
N THR A 165 -12.93 5.42 -7.31
CA THR A 165 -12.85 6.69 -8.06
C THR A 165 -14.06 7.60 -7.90
N GLU A 166 -15.15 7.12 -7.30
CA GLU A 166 -16.37 7.91 -7.13
C GLU A 166 -16.38 8.62 -5.77
N MET A 167 -16.00 9.90 -5.78
CA MET A 167 -16.07 10.78 -4.61
C MET A 167 -17.29 11.70 -4.67
N ARG A 168 -17.98 11.84 -3.54
CA ARG A 168 -19.05 12.82 -3.35
C ARG A 168 -18.73 13.68 -2.13
N LEU A 169 -18.94 14.99 -2.25
CA LEU A 169 -18.70 15.97 -1.19
C LEU A 169 -20.04 16.58 -0.79
N VAL A 170 -20.36 16.56 0.49
CA VAL A 170 -21.56 17.23 1.01
C VAL A 170 -21.14 18.47 1.77
N ALA A 171 -21.54 19.64 1.30
CA ALA A 171 -21.27 20.93 1.93
C ALA A 171 -19.81 21.08 2.48
N PRO A 172 -18.76 20.93 1.63
CA PRO A 172 -17.38 21.10 2.06
C PRO A 172 -17.16 22.49 2.66
N ARG A 173 -16.59 22.58 3.87
CA ARG A 173 -16.53 23.83 4.64
C ARG A 173 -15.83 24.96 3.90
N ASP A 174 -14.69 24.66 3.30
CA ASP A 174 -13.87 25.62 2.56
C ASP A 174 -14.26 25.71 1.07
N GLY A 175 -15.42 25.15 0.70
CA GLY A 175 -15.90 25.09 -0.68
C GLY A 175 -15.15 24.08 -1.56
N TRP A 176 -15.62 23.96 -2.80
CA TRP A 176 -15.04 23.09 -3.83
C TRP A 176 -15.17 23.75 -5.21
N PRO A 177 -14.16 23.66 -6.11
CA PRO A 177 -12.85 23.00 -5.94
C PRO A 177 -11.93 23.73 -4.95
N ASN A 178 -11.07 22.97 -4.25
CA ASN A 178 -10.12 23.52 -3.28
C ASN A 178 -8.66 23.28 -3.74
N PRO A 179 -7.82 24.34 -3.88
CA PRO A 179 -6.46 24.21 -4.40
C PRO A 179 -5.51 23.42 -3.48
N ALA A 180 -5.84 23.26 -2.19
CA ALA A 180 -5.06 22.45 -1.26
C ALA A 180 -5.27 20.94 -1.47
N ALA A 181 -6.34 20.51 -2.14
CA ALA A 181 -6.64 19.09 -2.36
C ALA A 181 -5.69 18.43 -3.38
N GLY A 182 -5.37 19.13 -4.48
CA GLY A 182 -4.52 18.58 -5.55
C GLY A 182 -3.14 18.10 -5.07
N PRO A 183 -2.32 18.95 -4.42
CA PRO A 183 -1.02 18.54 -3.90
C PRO A 183 -1.10 17.37 -2.91
N ALA A 184 -2.16 17.31 -2.10
CA ALA A 184 -2.38 16.25 -1.12
C ALA A 184 -2.83 14.92 -1.74
N ALA A 185 -3.49 14.96 -2.91
CA ALA A 185 -3.90 13.79 -3.68
C ALA A 185 -2.73 13.07 -4.37
N SER A 186 -1.61 13.76 -4.62
CA SER A 186 -0.36 13.15 -5.10
C SER A 186 -0.55 12.23 -6.31
N GLY A 187 -1.25 12.71 -7.36
CA GLY A 187 -1.52 11.95 -8.59
C GLY A 187 -2.88 11.28 -8.65
N ALA A 188 -3.70 11.36 -7.59
CA ALA A 188 -5.10 10.95 -7.61
C ALA A 188 -6.05 12.02 -8.17
N ASP A 189 -5.60 12.78 -9.18
CA ASP A 189 -6.34 13.91 -9.76
C ASP A 189 -7.67 13.46 -10.36
N ILE A 190 -7.71 12.27 -10.97
CA ILE A 190 -8.92 11.69 -11.57
C ILE A 190 -10.09 11.58 -10.59
N VAL A 191 -9.81 11.35 -9.29
CA VAL A 191 -10.85 11.24 -8.26
C VAL A 191 -11.39 12.63 -7.91
N LEU A 192 -10.51 13.64 -7.84
CA LEU A 192 -10.88 15.02 -7.55
C LEU A 192 -11.65 15.66 -8.73
N GLU A 193 -11.21 15.43 -9.96
CA GLU A 193 -11.86 15.91 -11.18
C GLU A 193 -13.28 15.35 -11.34
N ARG A 194 -13.49 14.11 -10.92
CA ARG A 194 -14.81 13.44 -10.95
C ARG A 194 -15.64 13.68 -9.68
N ALA A 195 -15.10 14.37 -8.68
CA ALA A 195 -15.80 14.60 -7.42
C ALA A 195 -17.06 15.46 -7.65
N ARG A 196 -18.19 14.99 -7.15
CA ARG A 196 -19.48 15.70 -7.24
C ARG A 196 -19.81 16.36 -5.91
N VAL A 197 -20.32 17.58 -5.95
CA VAL A 197 -20.72 18.32 -4.75
C VAL A 197 -22.24 18.29 -4.63
N PHE A 198 -22.71 18.09 -3.40
CA PHE A 198 -24.13 18.04 -3.04
C PHE A 198 -24.38 18.96 -1.84
N ASP A 199 -25.60 19.48 -1.76
CA ASP A 199 -26.03 20.35 -0.67
C ASP A 199 -26.37 19.54 0.60
N SER A 200 -26.91 18.32 0.42
CA SER A 200 -27.31 17.45 1.52
C SER A 200 -26.80 16.01 1.38
N VAL A 201 -26.75 15.28 2.51
CA VAL A 201 -26.44 13.85 2.51
C VAL A 201 -27.51 13.06 1.76
N ALA A 202 -28.78 13.45 1.87
CA ALA A 202 -29.89 12.80 1.19
C ALA A 202 -29.71 12.84 -0.34
N ASP A 203 -29.34 13.99 -0.91
CA ASP A 203 -29.06 14.11 -2.34
C ASP A 203 -27.85 13.29 -2.75
N ALA A 204 -26.81 13.29 -1.90
CA ALA A 204 -25.59 12.53 -2.15
C ALA A 204 -25.77 11.02 -2.08
N VAL A 205 -26.87 10.49 -1.53
CA VAL A 205 -27.16 9.04 -1.48
C VAL A 205 -28.41 8.62 -2.25
N ALA A 206 -29.05 9.55 -2.97
CA ALA A 206 -30.38 9.34 -3.57
C ALA A 206 -30.46 8.14 -4.54
N ASP A 207 -29.34 7.77 -5.17
CA ASP A 207 -29.21 6.66 -6.11
C ASP A 207 -28.58 5.39 -5.49
N CYS A 208 -28.40 5.36 -4.16
CA CYS A 208 -27.78 4.26 -3.43
C CYS A 208 -28.83 3.41 -2.68
N ALA A 209 -28.86 2.11 -2.98
CA ALA A 209 -29.71 1.15 -2.27
C ALA A 209 -29.16 0.82 -0.87
N HIS A 210 -27.85 0.92 -0.69
CA HIS A 210 -27.17 0.65 0.58
C HIS A 210 -26.37 1.86 1.03
N VAL A 211 -26.57 2.30 2.25
CA VAL A 211 -25.88 3.46 2.83
C VAL A 211 -25.26 3.05 4.16
N TYR A 212 -23.96 3.30 4.29
CA TYR A 212 -23.15 2.95 5.45
C TYR A 212 -22.63 4.22 6.13
N ALA A 213 -22.76 4.34 7.44
CA ALA A 213 -22.23 5.48 8.21
C ALA A 213 -21.02 5.07 9.03
N THR A 214 -19.86 5.73 8.82
CA THR A 214 -18.67 5.47 9.62
C THR A 214 -18.68 6.28 10.91
N THR A 215 -18.66 5.59 12.06
CA THR A 215 -18.57 6.24 13.37
C THR A 215 -18.01 5.28 14.40
N VAL A 216 -17.23 5.84 15.33
CA VAL A 216 -16.72 5.14 16.52
C VAL A 216 -17.55 5.45 17.76
N ARG A 217 -18.48 6.42 17.66
CA ARG A 217 -19.33 6.87 18.76
C ARG A 217 -20.68 6.16 18.69
N LYS A 218 -21.17 5.68 19.84
CA LYS A 218 -22.55 5.23 20.02
C LYS A 218 -23.47 6.46 19.98
N ARG A 219 -24.02 6.79 18.81
CA ARG A 219 -24.82 8.02 18.57
C ARG A 219 -26.27 7.94 19.06
N GLY A 220 -26.59 7.02 19.98
CA GLY A 220 -27.97 6.80 20.45
C GLY A 220 -28.93 6.26 19.39
N VAL A 221 -28.44 5.91 18.20
CA VAL A 221 -29.22 5.33 17.11
C VAL A 221 -29.02 3.81 17.09
N THR A 222 -30.13 3.06 17.18
CA THR A 222 -30.12 1.59 17.14
C THR A 222 -30.12 1.12 15.68
N LYS A 223 -28.94 0.82 15.14
CA LYS A 223 -28.74 0.26 13.79
C LYS A 223 -27.76 -0.92 13.85
N PRO A 224 -27.79 -1.84 12.88
CA PRO A 224 -26.77 -2.86 12.74
C PRO A 224 -25.38 -2.22 12.69
N VAL A 225 -24.44 -2.75 13.47
CA VAL A 225 -23.05 -2.30 13.52
C VAL A 225 -22.18 -3.42 12.95
N VAL A 226 -21.33 -3.08 12.00
CA VAL A 226 -20.41 -4.01 11.35
C VAL A 226 -19.00 -3.43 11.31
N THR A 227 -18.02 -4.30 11.16
CA THR A 227 -16.63 -3.94 10.88
C THR A 227 -16.45 -3.53 9.41
N PRO A 228 -15.33 -2.88 9.04
CA PRO A 228 -15.04 -2.54 7.65
C PRO A 228 -14.95 -3.77 6.72
N GLU A 229 -14.45 -4.90 7.22
CA GLU A 229 -14.39 -6.17 6.46
C GLU A 229 -15.80 -6.71 6.15
N GLU A 230 -16.68 -6.75 7.15
CA GLU A 230 -18.07 -7.17 6.96
C GLU A 230 -18.84 -6.23 6.02
N ALA A 231 -18.61 -4.92 6.14
CA ALA A 231 -19.17 -3.94 5.21
C ALA A 231 -18.67 -4.17 3.77
N ALA A 232 -17.37 -4.42 3.60
CA ALA A 232 -16.77 -4.69 2.30
C ALA A 232 -17.39 -5.94 1.62
N ARG A 233 -17.58 -7.03 2.37
CA ARG A 233 -18.27 -8.24 1.88
C ARG A 233 -19.71 -7.94 1.47
N ALA A 234 -20.43 -7.17 2.28
CA ALA A 234 -21.81 -6.79 1.99
C ALA A 234 -21.90 -5.91 0.73
N VAL A 235 -20.96 -4.98 0.53
CA VAL A 235 -20.91 -4.13 -0.67
C VAL A 235 -20.67 -4.95 -1.94
N HIS A 236 -19.83 -5.99 -1.90
CA HIS A 236 -19.57 -6.83 -3.08
C HIS A 236 -20.73 -7.79 -3.39
N SER A 237 -21.39 -8.31 -2.36
CA SER A 237 -22.47 -9.31 -2.50
C SER A 237 -23.86 -8.71 -2.68
N GLY A 238 -24.09 -7.48 -2.22
CA GLY A 238 -25.38 -6.81 -2.27
C GLY A 238 -25.74 -6.28 -3.67
N PRO A 239 -27.00 -6.41 -4.11
CA PRO A 239 -27.44 -5.80 -5.37
C PRO A 239 -27.63 -4.28 -5.23
N GLY A 240 -27.38 -3.53 -6.30
CA GLY A 240 -27.57 -2.08 -6.32
C GLY A 240 -26.35 -1.29 -5.82
N ARG A 241 -26.45 0.04 -5.86
CA ARG A 241 -25.33 0.93 -5.52
C ARG A 241 -25.18 1.10 -4.01
N SER A 242 -23.93 1.19 -3.57
CA SER A 242 -23.58 1.41 -2.17
C SER A 242 -22.93 2.79 -1.98
N ALA A 243 -23.18 3.44 -0.84
CA ALA A 243 -22.50 4.65 -0.41
C ALA A 243 -21.94 4.49 1.01
N ILE A 244 -20.75 5.04 1.24
CA ILE A 244 -20.12 5.04 2.55
C ILE A 244 -19.85 6.49 2.97
N LEU A 245 -20.48 6.89 4.07
CA LEU A 245 -20.43 8.23 4.65
C LEU A 245 -19.25 8.34 5.62
N PHE A 246 -18.49 9.42 5.50
CA PHE A 246 -17.43 9.81 6.42
C PHE A 246 -17.67 11.24 6.90
N GLY A 247 -17.67 11.44 8.21
CA GLY A 247 -17.94 12.75 8.80
C GLY A 247 -16.70 13.64 8.95
N PRO A 248 -16.88 14.88 9.44
CA PRO A 248 -15.80 15.82 9.67
C PRO A 248 -14.80 15.30 10.73
N GLU A 249 -13.56 15.75 10.62
CA GLU A 249 -12.40 15.23 11.35
C GLU A 249 -12.52 15.31 12.87
N ARG A 250 -13.19 16.34 13.40
CA ARG A 250 -13.33 16.54 14.85
C ARG A 250 -14.65 16.01 15.41
N SER A 251 -15.73 16.23 14.67
CA SER A 251 -17.09 15.98 15.15
C SER A 251 -17.65 14.64 14.70
N GLY A 252 -17.16 14.05 13.61
CA GLY A 252 -17.78 12.90 12.94
C GLY A 252 -19.19 13.20 12.41
N LEU A 253 -19.84 12.18 11.83
CA LEU A 253 -21.19 12.30 11.25
C LEU A 253 -22.24 12.73 12.27
N GLU A 254 -23.10 13.69 11.96
CA GLU A 254 -24.21 14.06 12.86
C GLU A 254 -25.22 12.91 13.00
N THR A 255 -26.06 12.98 14.04
CA THR A 255 -27.08 11.95 14.30
C THR A 255 -28.02 11.79 13.10
N ASP A 256 -28.37 12.89 12.43
CA ASP A 256 -29.23 12.88 11.25
C ASP A 256 -28.55 12.24 10.03
N ASP A 257 -27.23 12.44 9.85
CA ASP A 257 -26.48 11.75 8.81
C ASP A 257 -26.44 10.24 9.06
N VAL A 258 -26.25 9.83 10.33
CA VAL A 258 -26.27 8.42 10.74
C VAL A 258 -27.68 7.83 10.57
N ALA A 259 -28.72 8.63 10.78
CA ALA A 259 -30.12 8.21 10.62
C ALA A 259 -30.45 7.81 9.18
N LEU A 260 -29.84 8.45 8.18
CA LEU A 260 -29.99 8.10 6.76
C LEU A 260 -29.34 6.76 6.38
N ALA A 261 -28.26 6.36 7.07
CA ALA A 261 -27.55 5.12 6.76
C ALA A 261 -28.31 3.88 7.27
N ARG A 262 -28.32 2.78 6.52
CA ARG A 262 -28.94 1.52 6.99
C ARG A 262 -28.07 0.80 8.02
N THR A 263 -26.75 0.95 7.89
CA THR A 263 -25.75 0.20 8.67
C THR A 263 -24.66 1.14 9.17
N ILE A 264 -24.19 0.92 10.39
CA ILE A 264 -23.04 1.63 10.95
C ILE A 264 -21.78 0.78 10.72
N VAL A 265 -20.72 1.44 10.25
CA VAL A 265 -19.38 0.85 10.14
C VAL A 265 -18.52 1.40 11.27
N THR A 266 -18.06 0.51 12.15
CA THR A 266 -17.15 0.86 13.25
C THR A 266 -15.80 0.18 13.04
N VAL A 267 -14.75 0.98 12.87
CA VAL A 267 -13.38 0.46 12.82
C VAL A 267 -12.96 0.05 14.24
N PRO A 268 -12.46 -1.19 14.45
CA PRO A 268 -11.95 -1.62 15.75
C PRO A 268 -10.65 -0.85 16.07
N ILE A 269 -10.73 0.10 16.98
CA ILE A 269 -9.61 0.95 17.43
C ILE A 269 -9.50 0.94 18.95
N ASN A 270 -8.40 1.48 19.48
CA ASN A 270 -8.21 1.62 20.92
C ASN A 270 -9.38 2.42 21.54
N PRO A 271 -10.16 1.85 22.49
CA PRO A 271 -11.25 2.55 23.16
C PRO A 271 -10.81 3.83 23.88
N GLU A 272 -9.56 3.90 24.33
CA GLU A 272 -8.99 5.06 25.03
C GLU A 272 -8.59 6.19 24.06
N PHE A 273 -8.45 5.89 22.77
CA PHE A 273 -8.07 6.87 21.75
C PHE A 273 -8.81 6.61 20.43
N GLY A 274 -10.11 6.90 20.44
CA GLY A 274 -11.02 6.68 19.32
C GLY A 274 -10.99 7.78 18.24
N SER A 275 -9.82 8.25 17.80
CA SER A 275 -9.72 9.38 16.87
C SER A 275 -8.87 9.03 15.64
N LEU A 276 -9.52 8.64 14.55
CA LEU A 276 -8.88 8.43 13.25
C LEU A 276 -8.97 9.69 12.40
N ASN A 277 -7.89 10.03 11.69
CA ASN A 277 -7.94 11.05 10.65
C ASN A 277 -8.92 10.60 9.54
N LEU A 278 -9.60 11.55 8.89
CA LEU A 278 -10.55 11.28 7.80
C LEU A 278 -9.96 10.36 6.72
N ALA A 279 -8.77 10.68 6.21
CA ALA A 279 -8.12 9.86 5.20
C ALA A 279 -7.69 8.49 5.72
N GLN A 280 -7.40 8.35 7.02
CA GLN A 280 -7.13 7.05 7.64
C GLN A 280 -8.40 6.21 7.80
N ALA A 281 -9.56 6.82 8.05
CA ALA A 281 -10.81 6.07 8.02
C ALA A 281 -11.13 5.59 6.58
N VAL A 282 -10.96 6.47 5.60
CA VAL A 282 -11.17 6.14 4.17
C VAL A 282 -10.21 5.03 3.72
N ILE A 283 -8.91 5.10 4.05
CA ILE A 283 -7.93 4.12 3.61
C ILE A 283 -8.21 2.72 4.17
N LEU A 284 -8.66 2.61 5.42
CA LEU A 284 -9.00 1.32 6.04
C LEU A 284 -10.21 0.67 5.37
N VAL A 285 -11.26 1.46 5.11
CA VAL A 285 -12.46 0.96 4.43
C VAL A 285 -12.15 0.60 2.98
N ALA A 286 -11.39 1.44 2.27
CA ALA A 286 -10.98 1.18 0.89
C ALA A 286 -10.09 -0.07 0.78
N TYR A 287 -9.18 -0.26 1.74
CA TYR A 287 -8.35 -1.46 1.85
C TYR A 287 -9.19 -2.72 2.07
N GLU A 288 -10.10 -2.73 3.05
CA GLU A 288 -10.97 -3.90 3.25
C GLU A 288 -11.86 -4.17 2.04
N TRP A 289 -12.35 -3.13 1.36
CA TRP A 289 -13.05 -3.28 0.09
C TRP A 289 -12.17 -3.95 -0.97
N SER A 290 -10.93 -3.50 -1.14
CA SER A 290 -10.02 -4.01 -2.18
C SER A 290 -9.76 -5.51 -2.12
N LYS A 291 -9.76 -6.11 -0.91
CA LYS A 291 -9.54 -7.55 -0.71
C LYS A 291 -10.62 -8.44 -1.32
N HIS A 292 -11.76 -7.86 -1.65
CA HIS A 292 -12.92 -8.57 -2.18
C HIS A 292 -13.17 -8.29 -3.67
N VAL A 293 -12.33 -7.46 -4.30
CA VAL A 293 -12.37 -7.23 -5.74
C VAL A 293 -11.99 -8.54 -6.46
N ALA A 294 -12.84 -8.98 -7.38
CA ALA A 294 -12.62 -10.21 -8.12
C ALA A 294 -11.58 -10.01 -9.25
N GLY A 295 -10.69 -11.00 -9.42
CA GLY A 295 -9.66 -11.03 -10.47
C GLY A 295 -8.45 -10.14 -10.19
N ASP A 296 -7.54 -10.06 -11.16
CA ASP A 296 -6.26 -9.32 -11.05
C ASP A 296 -6.42 -7.79 -11.23
N ALA A 297 -7.60 -7.25 -10.96
CA ALA A 297 -7.89 -5.83 -11.16
C ALA A 297 -7.06 -4.92 -10.24
N LEU A 298 -6.59 -5.45 -9.11
CA LEU A 298 -5.64 -4.80 -8.22
C LEU A 298 -4.41 -5.68 -8.07
N ALA A 299 -3.23 -5.06 -8.13
CA ALA A 299 -1.96 -5.76 -8.03
C ALA A 299 -1.85 -6.47 -6.68
N GLN A 300 -1.91 -7.80 -6.70
CA GLN A 300 -1.50 -8.65 -5.59
C GLN A 300 0.02 -8.87 -5.69
N PRO A 301 0.72 -9.18 -4.58
CA PRO A 301 2.09 -9.66 -4.68
C PRO A 301 2.13 -10.78 -5.74
N PRO A 302 3.17 -10.82 -6.60
CA PRO A 302 3.24 -11.84 -7.64
C PRO A 302 3.15 -13.20 -6.96
N GLU A 303 2.05 -13.92 -7.22
CA GLU A 303 1.93 -15.30 -6.79
C GLU A 303 2.94 -16.09 -7.61
N THR A 304 4.06 -16.45 -7.00
CA THR A 304 4.95 -17.45 -7.57
C THR A 304 4.27 -18.79 -7.38
N GLU A 305 3.73 -19.37 -8.44
CA GLU A 305 3.23 -20.74 -8.42
C GLU A 305 4.37 -21.67 -7.98
N LEU A 306 4.27 -22.19 -6.76
CA LEU A 306 5.18 -23.24 -6.30
C LEU A 306 4.76 -24.55 -6.97
N PRO A 307 5.72 -25.33 -7.53
CA PRO A 307 5.39 -26.63 -8.08
C PRO A 307 4.76 -27.53 -7.00
N PRO A 308 3.79 -28.38 -7.36
CA PRO A 308 3.15 -29.25 -6.39
C PRO A 308 4.16 -30.24 -5.79
N PRO A 309 3.89 -30.76 -4.58
CA PRO A 309 4.70 -31.81 -3.98
C PRO A 309 4.84 -33.03 -4.91
N ALA A 310 6.02 -33.65 -4.88
CA ALA A 310 6.30 -34.88 -5.59
C ALA A 310 5.32 -36.00 -5.16
N PRO A 311 4.99 -36.94 -6.04
CA PRO A 311 4.27 -38.14 -5.66
C PRO A 311 4.96 -38.85 -4.48
N GLN A 312 4.17 -39.36 -3.53
CA GLN A 312 4.70 -39.96 -2.30
C GLN A 312 5.72 -41.07 -2.58
N GLY A 313 5.55 -41.85 -3.65
CA GLY A 313 6.50 -42.89 -4.05
C GLY A 313 7.89 -42.37 -4.43
N GLU A 314 8.00 -41.17 -5.01
CA GLU A 314 9.31 -40.55 -5.31
C GLU A 314 10.02 -40.13 -4.02
N LEU A 315 9.27 -39.53 -3.10
CA LEU A 315 9.76 -39.12 -1.79
C LEU A 315 10.18 -40.33 -0.94
N ASP A 316 9.35 -41.38 -0.90
CA ASP A 316 9.67 -42.62 -0.18
C ASP A 316 10.92 -43.29 -0.77
N GLY A 317 11.09 -43.25 -2.09
CA GLY A 317 12.30 -43.74 -2.76
C GLY A 317 13.56 -42.97 -2.36
N MET A 318 13.47 -41.65 -2.19
CA MET A 318 14.56 -40.82 -1.67
C MET A 318 14.86 -41.12 -0.19
N ILE A 319 13.82 -41.26 0.64
CA ILE A 319 13.96 -41.60 2.07
C ILE A 319 14.62 -42.97 2.21
N ALA A 320 14.19 -43.96 1.42
CA ALA A 320 14.78 -45.31 1.43
C ALA A 320 16.26 -45.29 1.01
N GLN A 321 16.63 -44.44 0.05
CA GLN A 321 18.03 -44.26 -0.35
C GLN A 321 18.88 -43.71 0.80
N LEU A 322 18.43 -42.62 1.44
CA LEU A 322 19.15 -42.05 2.60
C LEU A 322 19.24 -43.06 3.75
N ASP A 323 18.15 -43.77 4.01
CA ASP A 323 18.06 -44.75 5.08
C ASP A 323 19.08 -45.88 4.91
N ALA A 324 19.24 -46.41 3.69
CA ALA A 324 20.26 -47.42 3.38
C ALA A 324 21.69 -46.90 3.60
N MET A 325 21.96 -45.64 3.24
CA MET A 325 23.28 -45.01 3.48
C MET A 325 23.56 -44.85 4.98
N LEU A 326 22.56 -44.40 5.75
CA LEU A 326 22.67 -44.23 7.20
C LEU A 326 22.87 -45.56 7.93
N GLU A 327 22.25 -46.64 7.44
CA GLU A 327 22.47 -47.99 7.96
C GLU A 327 23.94 -48.43 7.77
N GLN A 328 24.51 -48.24 6.58
CA GLN A 328 25.93 -48.54 6.31
C GLN A 328 26.89 -47.71 7.17
N ALA A 329 26.51 -46.47 7.48
CA ALA A 329 27.26 -45.58 8.36
C ALA A 329 27.07 -45.87 9.87
N ASN A 330 26.31 -46.92 10.23
CA ASN A 330 25.98 -47.28 11.61
C ASN A 330 25.31 -46.14 12.41
N PHE A 331 24.49 -45.32 11.74
CA PHE A 331 23.79 -44.19 12.37
C PHE A 331 22.67 -44.64 13.33
N PHE A 332 22.07 -45.81 13.08
CA PHE A 332 20.93 -46.34 13.83
C PHE A 332 21.36 -47.17 15.05
N PHE A 333 22.22 -46.60 15.91
CA PHE A 333 22.66 -47.21 17.17
C PHE A 333 22.30 -46.32 18.37
N PRO A 334 21.77 -46.87 19.48
CA PRO A 334 21.49 -48.28 19.75
C PRO A 334 20.19 -48.79 19.06
N PRO A 335 20.07 -50.11 18.79
CA PRO A 335 19.04 -50.68 17.91
C PRO A 335 17.59 -50.53 18.44
N ASP A 336 17.42 -50.37 19.75
CA ASP A 336 16.12 -50.12 20.39
C ASP A 336 15.50 -48.78 19.97
N ARG A 337 16.32 -47.80 19.56
CA ARG A 337 15.84 -46.47 19.15
C ARG A 337 15.60 -46.35 17.64
N THR A 338 16.05 -47.30 16.85
CA THR A 338 15.98 -47.29 15.38
C THR A 338 14.57 -46.98 14.84
N PRO A 339 13.48 -47.61 15.34
CA PRO A 339 12.13 -47.30 14.85
C PRO A 339 11.71 -45.85 15.11
N ALA A 340 12.09 -45.28 16.26
CA ALA A 340 11.77 -43.89 16.59
C ALA A 340 12.58 -42.92 15.72
N THR A 341 13.89 -43.15 15.57
CA THR A 341 14.76 -42.32 14.74
C THR A 341 14.31 -42.28 13.28
N ARG A 342 13.95 -43.43 12.70
CA ARG A 342 13.42 -43.53 11.32
C ARG A 342 12.10 -42.78 11.14
N ARG A 343 11.19 -42.82 12.13
CA ARG A 343 9.97 -42.00 12.10
C ARG A 343 10.29 -40.51 12.14
N THR A 344 11.22 -40.08 12.99
CA THR A 344 11.64 -38.68 13.07
C THR A 344 12.25 -38.20 11.76
N LEU A 345 13.15 -38.98 11.15
CA LEU A 345 13.74 -38.66 9.85
C LEU A 345 12.69 -38.57 8.75
N ARG A 346 11.73 -39.51 8.70
CA ARG A 346 10.62 -39.46 7.75
C ARG A 346 9.81 -38.18 7.93
N THR A 347 9.41 -37.83 9.14
CA THR A 347 8.66 -36.58 9.42
C THR A 347 9.43 -35.33 9.00
N LEU A 348 10.75 -35.29 9.27
CA LEU A 348 11.62 -34.19 8.85
C LEU A 348 11.62 -34.04 7.32
N LEU A 349 11.64 -35.16 6.60
CA LEU A 349 11.73 -35.17 5.14
C LEU A 349 10.36 -35.02 4.45
N THR A 350 9.25 -35.36 5.10
CA THR A 350 7.90 -35.15 4.54
C THR A 350 7.36 -33.74 4.77
N LYS A 351 7.76 -33.06 5.85
CA LYS A 351 7.27 -31.72 6.21
C LYS A 351 7.48 -30.62 5.14
N PRO A 352 8.58 -30.57 4.38
CA PRO A 352 8.83 -29.47 3.43
C PRO A 352 7.94 -29.46 2.19
N GLY A 353 7.28 -30.58 1.83
CA GLY A 353 6.44 -30.64 0.63
C GLY A 353 7.23 -30.55 -0.70
N TRP A 354 8.40 -31.18 -0.75
CA TRP A 354 9.33 -31.19 -1.89
C TRP A 354 8.64 -31.44 -3.22
N SER A 355 8.97 -30.65 -4.23
CA SER A 355 8.64 -30.91 -5.62
C SER A 355 9.45 -32.08 -6.19
N THR A 356 8.97 -32.64 -7.30
CA THR A 356 9.66 -33.71 -8.06
C THR A 356 11.10 -33.34 -8.39
N GLN A 357 11.35 -32.08 -8.77
CA GLN A 357 12.69 -31.62 -9.11
C GLN A 357 13.62 -31.57 -7.89
N GLU A 358 13.10 -31.15 -6.74
CA GLU A 358 13.88 -31.09 -5.49
C GLU A 358 14.19 -32.49 -4.97
N VAL A 359 13.23 -33.42 -5.02
CA VAL A 359 13.46 -34.84 -4.70
C VAL A 359 14.56 -35.43 -5.59
N ARG A 360 14.50 -35.22 -6.91
CA ARG A 360 15.54 -35.69 -7.84
C ARG A 360 16.91 -35.08 -7.54
N THR A 361 16.95 -33.79 -7.21
CA THR A 361 18.17 -33.08 -6.85
C THR A 361 18.79 -33.69 -5.60
N LEU A 362 18.00 -33.90 -4.53
CA LEU A 362 18.48 -34.50 -3.30
C LEU A 362 18.93 -35.95 -3.52
N ARG A 363 18.20 -36.76 -4.30
CA ARG A 363 18.65 -38.11 -4.67
C ARG A 363 20.01 -38.08 -5.38
N GLY A 364 20.25 -37.11 -6.25
CA GLY A 364 21.54 -36.87 -6.89
C GLY A 364 22.65 -36.53 -5.90
N VAL A 365 22.37 -35.69 -4.90
CA VAL A 365 23.30 -35.39 -3.79
C VAL A 365 23.62 -36.65 -2.99
N LEU A 366 22.62 -37.44 -2.62
CA LEU A 366 22.80 -38.70 -1.90
C LEU A 366 23.69 -39.68 -2.70
N SER A 367 23.45 -39.84 -4.00
CA SER A 367 24.29 -40.69 -4.86
C SER A 367 25.74 -40.20 -4.99
N ALA A 368 25.98 -38.89 -4.91
CA ALA A 368 27.32 -38.33 -4.93
C ALA A 368 28.05 -38.62 -3.59
N LEU A 369 27.36 -38.47 -2.47
CA LEU A 369 27.89 -38.75 -1.13
C LEU A 369 28.18 -40.25 -0.91
N ASP A 370 27.38 -41.12 -1.50
CA ASP A 370 27.57 -42.59 -1.44
C ASP A 370 28.77 -43.09 -2.29
N GLY A 371 29.44 -42.20 -3.03
CA GLY A 371 30.61 -42.54 -3.85
C GLY A 371 30.30 -43.35 -5.12
N ALA A 372 29.02 -43.57 -5.46
CA ALA A 372 28.60 -44.36 -6.61
C ALA A 372 29.05 -43.77 -7.97
N LYS A 373 29.25 -42.45 -8.05
CA LYS A 373 29.79 -41.78 -9.25
C LYS A 373 31.31 -41.96 -9.42
N ALA A 374 32.06 -42.16 -8.34
CA ALA A 374 33.52 -42.32 -8.39
C ALA A 374 33.97 -43.73 -8.81
N ARG A 375 33.06 -44.72 -8.81
CA ARG A 375 33.34 -46.11 -9.20
C ARG A 375 32.99 -46.46 -10.66
N ARG A 376 32.49 -45.49 -11.45
CA ARG A 376 32.00 -45.69 -12.83
C ARG A 376 32.82 -44.95 -13.90
N GLY A 377 33.85 -44.20 -13.52
CA GLY A 377 34.90 -43.70 -14.41
C GLY A 377 36.19 -44.44 -14.12
#